data_AF-A0A2P7EC27-F1
#
_entry.id   AF-A0A2P7EC27-F1
#
_cell.length_a   1.000
_cell.length_b   1.000
_cell.length_c   1.000
_cell.angle_alpha   90.00
_cell.angle_beta   90.00
_cell.angle_gamma   90.00
#
_symmetry.space_group_name_H-M   'P 1'
#
loop_
_entity.id
_entity.type
_entity.pdbx_description
1 polymer ?
#
loop_
_entity_poly.entity_id
_entity_poly.type
_entity_poly.pdbx_seq_one_letter_code
_entity_poly.pdbx_strand_id
1 'polypeptide(L)'
;MNEEFSAIWNWLEQQDLAKARSKLELLPEPADEQAIALRHLLLAELLRREGDNSGADGQFRLACQLITNSGWLAVACHCNGLNLRSMGKFVEAAEAFLNALEVQPGHVASVHALQFTKLSTENIKALLGRLSSVVKPARQFPLGLQLLADWEFQIGQRHQALEHSYYSAQLSVSAQQKQLLNWGAIPSLPEALIIGAPKSGTTSLAAALSTHPQLWMHPRKELHFLDGRWEWGQSWYRCQFPVFQAAAQIIRLEATPNYLQLPEAPERLHGLMPAARLVVLLREPLDRAVSWYHHMTRQEGLTKPLEEVIETELNGLLELSKQERSQLGWFGSNCLAGSFYGAQLERWQRFFKPEQLLVLRFEDIVLNPLLASQKVALHLGVDPDLLCPKLALAKLNAAPATYLALNPGLAERCRETLLAADCDLWRGLS
;
A
#
# COMPACT_ATOMS: atom_id res chain seq x y z
N MET A 1 -30.82 11.69 -11.19
CA MET A 1 -30.06 10.43 -11.38
C MET A 1 -28.59 10.55 -10.98
N ASN A 2 -27.82 11.55 -11.44
CA ASN A 2 -26.42 11.70 -11.03
C ASN A 2 -26.23 11.86 -9.51
N GLU A 3 -27.06 12.66 -8.83
CA GLU A 3 -26.98 12.80 -7.36
C GLU A 3 -27.34 11.50 -6.61
N GLU A 4 -28.36 10.78 -7.07
CA GLU A 4 -28.77 9.51 -6.47
C GLU A 4 -27.72 8.42 -6.70
N PHE A 5 -27.14 8.37 -7.91
CA PHE A 5 -26.03 7.48 -8.22
C PHE A 5 -24.85 7.76 -7.30
N SER A 6 -24.42 9.03 -7.18
CA SER A 6 -23.32 9.43 -6.30
C SER A 6 -23.60 9.06 -4.84
N ALA A 7 -24.85 9.19 -4.38
CA ALA A 7 -25.23 8.78 -3.04
C ALA A 7 -25.08 7.26 -2.82
N ILE A 8 -25.55 6.44 -3.77
CA ILE A 8 -25.40 4.97 -3.69
C ILE A 8 -23.92 4.60 -3.76
N TRP A 9 -23.16 5.21 -4.68
CA TRP A 9 -21.72 4.99 -4.80
C TRP A 9 -20.98 5.29 -3.49
N ASN A 10 -21.29 6.42 -2.85
CA ASN A 10 -20.72 6.78 -1.55
C ASN A 10 -21.02 5.74 -0.46
N TRP A 11 -22.24 5.17 -0.43
CA TRP A 11 -22.56 4.10 0.53
C TRP A 11 -21.81 2.81 0.23
N LEU A 12 -21.66 2.45 -1.05
CA LEU A 12 -20.82 1.33 -1.45
C LEU A 12 -19.38 1.52 -0.96
N GLU A 13 -18.79 2.70 -1.20
CA GLU A 13 -17.44 3.04 -0.70
C GLU A 13 -17.32 2.92 0.83
N GLN A 14 -18.37 3.29 1.55
CA GLN A 14 -18.46 3.21 3.02
C GLN A 14 -18.82 1.82 3.56
N GLN A 15 -19.03 0.82 2.69
CA GLN A 15 -19.49 -0.53 3.05
C GLN A 15 -20.90 -0.58 3.69
N ASP A 16 -21.74 0.43 3.45
CA ASP A 16 -23.15 0.42 3.85
C ASP A 16 -24.01 -0.27 2.78
N LEU A 17 -23.80 -1.59 2.63
CA LEU A 17 -24.37 -2.40 1.55
C LEU A 17 -25.89 -2.49 1.64
N ALA A 18 -26.45 -2.55 2.85
CA ALA A 18 -27.90 -2.62 3.06
C ALA A 18 -28.60 -1.35 2.54
N LYS A 19 -28.02 -0.17 2.83
CA LYS A 19 -28.57 1.10 2.36
C LYS A 19 -28.39 1.28 0.86
N ALA A 20 -27.24 0.89 0.31
CA ALA A 20 -26.98 0.88 -1.12
C ALA A 20 -28.01 0.01 -1.87
N ARG A 21 -28.22 -1.23 -1.40
CA ARG A 21 -29.21 -2.17 -1.93
C ARG A 21 -30.62 -1.61 -1.92
N SER A 22 -31.08 -1.17 -0.75
CA SER A 22 -32.44 -0.64 -0.59
C SER A 22 -32.71 0.54 -1.53
N LYS A 23 -31.75 1.46 -1.69
CA LYS A 23 -31.92 2.59 -2.61
C LYS A 23 -31.85 2.17 -4.07
N LEU A 24 -30.97 1.23 -4.44
CA LEU A 24 -30.84 0.73 -5.80
C LEU A 24 -32.12 0.04 -6.29
N GLU A 25 -32.79 -0.70 -5.41
CA GLU A 25 -34.08 -1.36 -5.68
C GLU A 25 -35.24 -0.37 -5.86
N LEU A 26 -35.15 0.80 -5.20
CA LEU A 26 -36.15 1.87 -5.30
C LEU A 26 -35.90 2.85 -6.46
N LEU A 27 -34.79 2.72 -7.19
CA LEU A 27 -34.56 3.58 -8.35
C LEU A 27 -35.61 3.28 -9.43
N PRO A 28 -36.19 4.31 -10.07
CA PRO A 28 -37.08 4.12 -11.20
C PRO A 28 -36.32 3.46 -12.35
N GLU A 29 -37.08 2.81 -13.26
CA GLU A 29 -36.48 2.27 -14.48
C GLU A 29 -35.74 3.39 -15.24
N PRO A 30 -34.46 3.19 -15.59
CA PRO A 30 -33.65 4.21 -16.23
C PRO A 30 -34.22 4.59 -17.61
N ALA A 31 -34.31 5.89 -17.87
CA ALA A 31 -34.95 6.43 -19.06
C ALA A 31 -34.01 6.53 -20.29
N ASP A 32 -32.70 6.41 -20.09
CA ASP A 32 -31.68 6.49 -21.14
C ASP A 32 -30.58 5.43 -21.00
N GLU A 33 -29.78 5.27 -22.04
CA GLU A 33 -28.74 4.23 -22.11
C GLU A 33 -27.61 4.44 -21.10
N GLN A 34 -27.24 5.69 -20.81
CA GLN A 34 -26.21 6.01 -19.84
C GLN A 34 -26.69 5.69 -18.41
N ALA A 35 -27.96 5.97 -18.13
CA ALA A 35 -28.65 5.61 -16.91
C ALA A 35 -28.71 4.09 -16.68
N ILE A 36 -29.01 3.33 -17.74
CA ILE A 36 -28.97 1.86 -17.73
C ILE A 36 -27.56 1.38 -17.40
N ALA A 37 -26.55 1.94 -18.07
CA ALA A 37 -25.15 1.58 -17.90
C ALA A 37 -24.65 1.82 -16.47
N LEU A 38 -25.01 2.98 -15.90
CA LEU A 38 -24.69 3.32 -14.52
C LEU A 38 -25.43 2.41 -13.51
N ARG A 39 -26.69 2.05 -13.76
CA ARG A 39 -27.40 1.09 -12.90
C ARG A 39 -26.71 -0.27 -12.89
N HIS A 40 -26.23 -0.77 -14.04
CA HIS A 40 -25.42 -1.99 -14.13
C HIS A 40 -24.14 -1.88 -13.30
N LEU A 41 -23.45 -0.73 -13.36
CA LEU A 41 -22.23 -0.51 -12.56
C LEU A 41 -22.51 -0.57 -11.05
N LEU A 42 -23.57 0.09 -10.55
CA LEU A 42 -23.93 0.04 -9.12
C LEU A 42 -24.29 -1.37 -8.67
N LEU A 43 -25.08 -2.09 -9.47
CA LEU A 43 -25.48 -3.46 -9.17
C LEU A 43 -24.27 -4.39 -9.14
N ALA A 44 -23.38 -4.28 -10.12
CA ALA A 44 -22.15 -5.06 -10.19
C ALA A 44 -21.27 -4.86 -8.95
N GLU A 45 -21.07 -3.60 -8.56
CA GLU A 45 -20.25 -3.26 -7.41
C GLU A 45 -20.88 -3.69 -6.08
N LEU A 46 -22.21 -3.61 -5.95
CA LEU A 46 -22.95 -4.16 -4.81
C LEU A 46 -22.73 -5.68 -4.68
N LEU A 47 -23.00 -6.43 -5.75
CA LEU A 47 -22.85 -7.89 -5.78
C LEU A 47 -21.41 -8.31 -5.45
N ARG A 48 -20.42 -7.63 -6.03
CA ARG A 48 -19.00 -7.89 -5.76
C ARG A 48 -18.65 -7.68 -4.29
N ARG A 49 -19.18 -6.63 -3.64
CA ARG A 49 -18.93 -6.35 -2.22
C ARG A 49 -19.63 -7.32 -1.29
N GLU A 50 -20.75 -7.90 -1.72
CA GLU A 50 -21.44 -8.99 -1.01
C GLU A 50 -20.78 -10.36 -1.23
N GLY A 51 -19.80 -10.44 -2.12
CA GLY A 51 -19.07 -11.67 -2.44
C GLY A 51 -19.63 -12.47 -3.62
N ASP A 52 -20.70 -12.00 -4.27
CA ASP A 52 -21.23 -12.58 -5.50
C ASP A 52 -20.48 -12.08 -6.74
N ASN A 53 -19.22 -12.49 -6.85
CA ASN A 53 -18.34 -12.09 -7.97
C ASN A 53 -18.84 -12.63 -9.32
N SER A 54 -19.53 -13.77 -9.32
CA SER A 54 -20.09 -14.39 -10.53
C SER A 54 -21.29 -13.61 -11.06
N GLY A 55 -22.21 -13.19 -10.18
CA GLY A 55 -23.33 -12.32 -10.53
C GLY A 55 -22.84 -10.93 -10.97
N ALA A 56 -21.79 -10.41 -10.33
CA ALA A 56 -21.20 -9.12 -10.67
C ALA A 56 -20.58 -9.09 -12.08
N ASP A 57 -19.95 -10.18 -12.54
CA ASP A 57 -19.23 -10.24 -13.82
C ASP A 57 -20.09 -9.83 -15.03
N GLY A 58 -21.31 -10.37 -15.14
CA GLY A 58 -22.22 -10.04 -16.23
C GLY A 58 -22.62 -8.56 -16.23
N GLN A 59 -22.86 -8.02 -15.04
CA GLN A 59 -23.25 -6.62 -14.84
C GLN A 59 -22.10 -5.66 -15.17
N PHE A 60 -20.86 -6.00 -14.78
CA PHE A 60 -19.68 -5.22 -15.15
C PHE A 60 -19.43 -5.20 -16.66
N ARG A 61 -19.61 -6.34 -17.34
CA ARG A 61 -19.47 -6.40 -18.80
C ARG A 61 -20.45 -5.48 -19.52
N LEU A 62 -21.73 -5.49 -19.10
CA LEU A 62 -22.74 -4.59 -19.64
C LEU A 62 -22.40 -3.12 -19.35
N ALA A 63 -21.99 -2.80 -18.12
CA ALA A 63 -21.58 -1.45 -17.77
C ALA A 63 -20.40 -0.95 -18.62
N CYS A 64 -19.35 -1.76 -18.81
CA CYS A 64 -18.19 -1.37 -19.62
C CYS A 64 -18.54 -1.20 -21.12
N GLN A 65 -19.56 -1.89 -21.62
CA GLN A 65 -20.02 -1.77 -23.01
C GLN A 65 -20.89 -0.54 -23.23
N LEU A 66 -21.74 -0.19 -22.27
CA LEU A 66 -22.78 0.83 -22.43
C LEU A 66 -22.35 2.22 -21.93
N ILE A 67 -21.38 2.32 -21.00
CA ILE A 67 -20.92 3.61 -20.50
C ILE A 67 -20.12 4.33 -21.59
N THR A 68 -20.61 5.48 -22.03
CA THR A 68 -19.95 6.34 -23.02
C THR A 68 -19.13 7.46 -22.39
N ASN A 69 -19.43 7.82 -21.14
CA ASN A 69 -18.65 8.79 -20.37
C ASN A 69 -17.29 8.23 -19.96
N SER A 70 -16.19 8.86 -20.38
CA SER A 70 -14.83 8.38 -20.12
C SER A 70 -14.50 8.21 -18.63
N GLY A 71 -14.96 9.12 -17.76
CA GLY A 71 -14.72 9.05 -16.32
C GLY A 71 -15.37 7.82 -15.69
N TRP A 72 -16.66 7.60 -15.97
CA TRP A 72 -17.38 6.43 -15.46
C TRP A 72 -16.92 5.11 -16.11
N LEU A 73 -16.47 5.15 -17.37
CA LEU A 73 -15.95 3.98 -18.04
C LEU A 73 -14.64 3.50 -17.39
N ALA A 74 -13.75 4.44 -17.02
CA ALA A 74 -12.53 4.11 -16.29
C ALA A 74 -12.84 3.46 -14.93
N VAL A 75 -13.83 3.98 -14.20
CA VAL A 75 -14.31 3.39 -12.93
C VAL A 75 -14.89 1.99 -13.16
N ALA A 76 -15.74 1.80 -14.17
CA ALA A 76 -16.33 0.51 -14.47
C ALA A 76 -15.28 -0.55 -14.85
N CYS A 77 -14.34 -0.19 -15.72
CA CYS A 77 -13.23 -1.05 -16.12
C CYS A 77 -12.33 -1.39 -14.92
N HIS A 78 -12.08 -0.43 -14.02
CA HIS A 78 -11.35 -0.67 -12.78
C HIS A 78 -12.07 -1.67 -11.87
N CYS A 79 -13.35 -1.45 -11.55
CA CYS A 79 -14.12 -2.35 -10.69
C CYS A 79 -14.27 -3.74 -11.29
N ASN A 80 -14.45 -3.84 -12.62
CA ASN A 80 -14.45 -5.11 -13.33
C ASN A 80 -13.10 -5.83 -13.16
N GLY A 81 -11.98 -5.12 -13.31
CA GLY A 81 -10.65 -5.68 -13.07
C GLY A 81 -10.48 -6.21 -11.64
N LEU A 82 -11.00 -5.49 -10.63
CA LEU A 82 -11.00 -5.97 -9.24
C LEU A 82 -11.81 -7.26 -9.08
N ASN A 83 -12.97 -7.37 -9.72
CA ASN A 83 -13.82 -8.56 -9.71
C ASN A 83 -13.15 -9.76 -10.39
N LEU A 84 -12.61 -9.56 -11.60
CA LEU A 84 -11.90 -10.61 -12.33
C LEU A 84 -10.68 -11.11 -11.54
N ARG A 85 -9.96 -10.20 -10.89
CA ARG A 85 -8.81 -10.54 -10.05
C ARG A 85 -9.21 -11.36 -8.83
N SER A 86 -10.32 -11.05 -8.16
CA SER A 86 -10.81 -11.85 -7.02
C SER A 86 -11.26 -13.25 -7.44
N MET A 87 -11.66 -13.43 -8.70
CA MET A 87 -11.98 -14.72 -9.31
C MET A 87 -10.75 -15.49 -9.84
N GLY A 88 -9.54 -14.95 -9.68
CA GLY A 88 -8.30 -15.57 -10.19
C GLY A 88 -8.06 -15.40 -11.70
N LYS A 89 -8.89 -14.60 -12.39
CA LYS A 89 -8.74 -14.29 -13.82
C LYS A 89 -7.77 -13.13 -14.03
N PHE A 90 -6.48 -13.37 -13.75
CA PHE A 90 -5.49 -12.30 -13.64
C PHE A 90 -5.18 -11.59 -14.95
N VAL A 91 -5.21 -12.28 -16.09
CA VAL A 91 -4.93 -11.67 -17.40
C VAL A 91 -6.07 -10.76 -17.79
N GLU A 92 -7.30 -11.24 -17.70
CA GLU A 92 -8.52 -10.47 -17.99
C GLU A 92 -8.66 -9.29 -17.03
N ALA A 93 -8.28 -9.46 -15.77
CA ALA A 93 -8.19 -8.35 -14.82
C ALA A 93 -7.20 -7.28 -15.27
N ALA A 94 -6.00 -7.69 -15.70
CA ALA A 94 -4.99 -6.76 -16.21
C ALA A 94 -5.48 -6.02 -17.46
N GLU A 95 -6.16 -6.70 -18.38
CA GLU A 95 -6.76 -6.08 -19.55
C GLU A 95 -7.85 -5.07 -19.16
N ALA A 96 -8.70 -5.39 -18.19
CA ALA A 96 -9.72 -4.46 -17.69
C ALA A 96 -9.08 -3.21 -17.05
N PHE A 97 -8.01 -3.36 -16.28
CA PHE A 97 -7.28 -2.19 -15.76
C PHE A 97 -6.60 -1.38 -16.87
N LEU A 98 -6.06 -2.02 -17.90
CA LEU A 98 -5.50 -1.33 -19.07
C LEU A 98 -6.58 -0.57 -19.83
N ASN A 99 -7.78 -1.12 -20.01
CA ASN A 99 -8.92 -0.40 -20.61
C ASN A 99 -9.25 0.88 -19.81
N ALA A 100 -9.21 0.81 -18.47
CA ALA A 100 -9.39 2.00 -17.64
C ALA A 100 -8.30 3.06 -17.87
N LEU A 101 -7.03 2.63 -18.05
CA LEU A 101 -5.92 3.53 -18.34
C LEU A 101 -5.96 4.08 -19.78
N GLU A 102 -6.41 3.31 -20.76
CA GLU A 102 -6.59 3.77 -22.15
C GLU A 102 -7.60 4.92 -22.22
N VAL A 103 -8.66 4.85 -21.42
CA VAL A 103 -9.69 5.89 -21.31
C VAL A 103 -9.25 7.06 -20.43
N GLN A 104 -8.57 6.77 -19.32
CA GLN A 104 -8.07 7.75 -18.37
C GLN A 104 -6.63 7.40 -17.96
N PRO A 105 -5.60 7.87 -18.70
CA PRO A 105 -4.21 7.49 -18.46
C PRO A 105 -3.69 7.77 -17.05
N GLY A 106 -4.26 8.76 -16.36
CA GLY A 106 -3.93 9.12 -14.98
C GLY A 106 -4.70 8.36 -13.89
N HIS A 107 -5.40 7.27 -14.20
CA HIS A 107 -6.22 6.53 -13.23
C HIS A 107 -5.35 5.74 -12.23
N VAL A 108 -4.93 6.42 -11.15
CA VAL A 108 -4.02 5.90 -10.11
C VAL A 108 -4.46 4.55 -9.54
N ALA A 109 -5.76 4.37 -9.30
CA ALA A 109 -6.28 3.14 -8.73
C ALA A 109 -6.03 1.91 -9.63
N SER A 110 -6.11 2.08 -10.96
CA SER A 110 -5.83 1.00 -11.92
C SER A 110 -4.33 0.69 -12.01
N VAL A 111 -3.46 1.70 -11.94
CA VAL A 111 -2.00 1.44 -11.85
C VAL A 111 -1.67 0.66 -10.59
N HIS A 112 -2.20 1.09 -9.46
CA HIS A 112 -2.01 0.40 -8.19
C HIS A 112 -2.54 -1.04 -8.26
N ALA A 113 -3.72 -1.26 -8.83
CA ALA A 113 -4.27 -2.61 -8.97
C ALA A 113 -3.42 -3.50 -9.90
N LEU A 114 -2.93 -2.96 -11.02
CA LEU A 114 -2.02 -3.65 -11.95
C LEU A 114 -0.70 -4.03 -11.29
N GLN A 115 -0.12 -3.14 -10.47
CA GLN A 115 1.12 -3.42 -9.74
C GLN A 115 1.05 -4.72 -8.94
N PHE A 116 -0.11 -5.04 -8.36
CA PHE A 116 -0.33 -6.24 -7.54
C PHE A 116 -1.08 -7.37 -8.28
N THR A 117 -1.27 -7.26 -9.59
CA THR A 117 -1.91 -8.32 -10.38
C THR A 117 -0.87 -9.37 -10.76
N LYS A 118 -1.13 -10.63 -10.41
CA LYS A 118 -0.21 -11.76 -10.63
C LYS A 118 -0.17 -12.12 -12.13
N LEU A 119 0.87 -11.68 -12.83
CA LEU A 119 1.09 -11.97 -14.24
C LEU A 119 2.39 -12.77 -14.41
N SER A 120 2.39 -13.76 -15.30
CA SER A 120 3.63 -14.41 -15.72
C SER A 120 4.44 -13.48 -16.62
N THR A 121 5.73 -13.79 -16.80
CA THR A 121 6.61 -13.06 -17.71
C THR A 121 6.06 -13.04 -19.14
N GLU A 122 5.42 -14.11 -19.60
CA GLU A 122 4.77 -14.20 -20.92
C GLU A 122 3.57 -13.25 -21.03
N ASN A 123 2.72 -13.20 -20.01
CA ASN A 123 1.58 -12.29 -19.97
C ASN A 123 2.03 -10.83 -19.94
N ILE A 124 3.09 -10.52 -19.18
CA ILE A 124 3.69 -9.18 -19.17
C ILE A 124 4.22 -8.83 -20.56
N LYS A 125 4.95 -9.72 -21.23
CA LYS A 125 5.43 -9.50 -22.61
C LYS A 125 4.27 -9.21 -23.57
N ALA A 126 3.16 -9.95 -23.46
CA ALA A 126 1.99 -9.77 -24.32
C ALA A 126 1.30 -8.42 -24.09
N LEU A 127 1.23 -7.95 -22.83
CA LEU A 127 0.52 -6.72 -22.47
C LEU A 127 1.40 -5.46 -22.46
N LEU A 128 2.74 -5.59 -22.48
CA LEU A 128 3.68 -4.47 -22.38
C LEU A 128 3.43 -3.40 -23.45
N GLY A 129 3.14 -3.82 -24.69
CA GLY A 129 2.89 -2.90 -25.80
C GLY A 129 1.69 -1.98 -25.51
N ARG A 130 0.61 -2.53 -24.92
CA ARG A 130 -0.57 -1.77 -24.50
C ARG A 130 -0.26 -0.83 -23.35
N LEU A 131 0.44 -1.30 -22.32
CA LEU A 131 0.84 -0.42 -21.21
C LEU A 131 1.71 0.74 -21.72
N SER A 132 2.69 0.45 -22.57
CA SER A 132 3.60 1.44 -23.14
C SER A 132 2.87 2.47 -24.01
N SER A 133 1.84 2.09 -24.77
CA SER A 133 1.10 3.03 -25.63
C SER A 133 0.25 4.02 -24.83
N VAL A 134 -0.17 3.66 -23.63
CA VAL A 134 -0.90 4.55 -22.72
C VAL A 134 0.06 5.44 -21.93
N VAL A 135 1.12 4.85 -21.38
CA VAL A 135 1.99 5.52 -20.40
C VAL A 135 2.95 6.52 -21.05
N LYS A 136 3.60 6.17 -22.18
CA LYS A 136 4.63 7.03 -22.79
C LYS A 136 4.09 8.38 -23.30
N PRO A 137 2.91 8.45 -23.94
CA PRO A 137 2.33 9.73 -24.34
C PRO A 137 1.89 10.57 -23.14
N ALA A 138 1.46 9.92 -22.05
CA ALA A 138 1.07 10.56 -20.80
C ALA A 138 2.30 11.04 -19.99
N ARG A 139 3.09 11.97 -20.56
CA ARG A 139 4.34 12.56 -20.01
C ARG A 139 4.22 13.14 -18.59
N GLN A 140 3.03 13.16 -17.99
CA GLN A 140 2.74 13.67 -16.65
C GLN A 140 2.18 12.61 -15.69
N PHE A 141 2.38 11.31 -15.97
CA PHE A 141 1.92 10.25 -15.07
C PHE A 141 3.06 9.34 -14.57
N PRO A 142 3.80 9.78 -13.55
CA PRO A 142 4.98 9.06 -13.06
C PRO A 142 4.69 7.64 -12.59
N LEU A 143 3.56 7.43 -11.89
CA LEU A 143 3.20 6.09 -11.40
C LEU A 143 2.98 5.08 -12.54
N GLY A 144 2.42 5.51 -13.67
CA GLY A 144 2.30 4.67 -14.86
C GLY A 144 3.67 4.32 -15.45
N LEU A 145 4.58 5.29 -15.50
CA LEU A 145 5.96 5.06 -15.96
C LEU A 145 6.72 4.12 -15.03
N GLN A 146 6.49 4.21 -13.72
CA GLN A 146 7.05 3.30 -12.74
C GLN A 146 6.55 1.86 -12.93
N LEU A 147 5.26 1.68 -13.23
CA LEU A 147 4.69 0.36 -13.53
C LEU A 147 5.28 -0.21 -14.84
N LEU A 148 5.43 0.62 -15.86
CA LEU A 148 6.06 0.23 -17.12
C LEU A 148 7.51 -0.23 -16.88
N ALA A 149 8.30 0.55 -16.15
CA ALA A 149 9.68 0.21 -15.79
C ALA A 149 9.79 -1.14 -15.06
N ASP A 150 8.86 -1.41 -14.13
CA ASP A 150 8.78 -2.69 -13.44
C ASP A 150 8.53 -3.87 -14.38
N TRP A 151 7.61 -3.71 -15.34
CA TRP A 151 7.29 -4.74 -16.33
C TRP A 151 8.47 -4.98 -17.28
N GLU A 152 9.10 -3.91 -17.76
CA GLU A 152 10.32 -3.97 -18.57
C GLU A 152 11.44 -4.71 -17.83
N PHE A 153 11.60 -4.45 -16.53
CA PHE A 153 12.61 -5.14 -15.71
C PHE A 153 12.33 -6.65 -15.64
N GLN A 154 11.08 -7.03 -15.38
CA GLN A 154 10.66 -8.44 -15.25
C GLN A 154 10.88 -9.26 -16.54
N ILE A 155 10.77 -8.62 -17.71
CA ILE A 155 10.98 -9.29 -19.00
C ILE A 155 12.42 -9.19 -19.51
N GLY A 156 13.33 -8.61 -18.72
CA GLY A 156 14.76 -8.53 -19.02
C GLY A 156 15.21 -7.27 -19.76
N GLN A 157 14.34 -6.29 -20.00
CA GLN A 157 14.68 -4.99 -20.60
C GLN A 157 15.30 -4.04 -19.55
N ARG A 158 16.38 -4.49 -18.90
CA ARG A 158 16.94 -3.86 -17.70
C ARG A 158 17.36 -2.41 -17.91
N HIS A 159 18.07 -2.10 -18.99
CA HIS A 159 18.57 -0.74 -19.22
C HIS A 159 17.42 0.27 -19.32
N GLN A 160 16.44 -0.03 -20.18
CA GLN A 160 15.25 0.79 -20.36
C GLN A 160 14.44 0.94 -19.06
N ALA A 161 14.29 -0.14 -18.30
CA ALA A 161 13.61 -0.11 -17.01
C ALA A 161 14.28 0.83 -16.01
N LEU A 162 15.61 0.88 -15.98
CA LEU A 162 16.36 1.80 -15.10
C LEU A 162 16.16 3.26 -15.52
N GLU A 163 16.23 3.54 -16.82
CA GLU A 163 15.99 4.88 -17.36
C GLU A 163 14.57 5.37 -17.05
N HIS A 164 13.56 4.54 -17.29
CA HIS A 164 12.17 4.89 -16.98
C HIS A 164 11.91 5.03 -15.48
N SER A 165 12.51 4.18 -14.63
CA SER A 165 12.42 4.33 -13.17
C SER A 165 12.98 5.68 -12.72
N TYR A 166 14.19 6.02 -13.20
CA TYR A 166 14.84 7.26 -12.77
C TYR A 166 14.13 8.50 -13.29
N TYR A 167 13.67 8.46 -14.54
CA TYR A 167 12.88 9.55 -15.11
C TYR A 167 11.54 9.71 -14.38
N SER A 168 10.86 8.60 -14.03
CA SER A 168 9.66 8.62 -13.18
C SER A 168 9.92 9.29 -11.82
N ALA A 169 11.03 8.97 -11.17
CA ALA A 169 11.43 9.57 -9.91
C ALA A 169 11.62 11.10 -10.02
N GLN A 170 12.26 11.56 -11.11
CA GLN A 170 12.44 12.99 -11.41
C GLN A 170 11.12 13.71 -11.72
N LEU A 171 10.15 13.03 -12.35
CA LEU A 171 8.82 13.60 -12.60
C LEU A 171 7.94 13.65 -11.35
N SER A 172 8.30 12.89 -10.31
CA SER A 172 7.53 12.73 -9.07
C SER A 172 7.87 13.75 -7.98
N VAL A 173 8.58 14.83 -8.32
CA VAL A 173 8.89 15.91 -7.39
C VAL A 173 7.82 17.00 -7.45
N SER A 174 7.68 17.78 -6.36
CA SER A 174 6.78 18.94 -6.38
C SER A 174 7.29 20.03 -7.34
N ALA A 175 6.41 20.95 -7.75
CA ALA A 175 6.79 22.07 -8.60
C ALA A 175 7.93 22.91 -8.01
N GLN A 176 7.95 23.07 -6.68
CA GLN A 176 9.02 23.76 -5.96
C GLN A 176 10.34 22.97 -5.99
N GLN A 177 10.28 21.67 -5.73
CA GLN A 177 11.45 20.78 -5.71
C GLN A 177 12.08 20.57 -7.09
N LYS A 178 11.32 20.74 -8.18
CA LYS A 178 11.81 20.56 -9.55
C LYS A 178 13.00 21.46 -9.89
N GLN A 179 13.07 22.66 -9.32
CA GLN A 179 14.19 23.59 -9.52
C GLN A 179 15.45 23.17 -8.75
N LEU A 180 15.28 22.33 -7.73
CA LEU A 180 16.33 21.82 -6.86
C LEU A 180 16.92 20.50 -7.36
N LEU A 181 16.35 19.93 -8.43
CA LEU A 181 16.87 18.70 -9.04
C LEU A 181 18.26 18.91 -9.64
N ASN A 182 19.07 17.86 -9.55
CA ASN A 182 20.29 17.71 -10.33
C ASN A 182 20.04 16.71 -11.46
N TRP A 183 19.60 17.23 -12.62
CA TRP A 183 19.17 16.42 -13.76
C TRP A 183 20.25 15.52 -14.36
N GLY A 184 21.53 15.88 -14.22
CA GLY A 184 22.68 15.12 -14.74
C GLY A 184 23.35 14.21 -13.72
N ALA A 185 22.81 14.10 -12.51
CA ALA A 185 23.42 13.29 -11.47
C ALA A 185 23.22 11.79 -11.70
N ILE A 186 24.18 11.01 -11.22
CA ILE A 186 24.06 9.56 -11.13
C ILE A 186 23.06 9.22 -10.01
N PRO A 187 22.09 8.31 -10.24
CA PRO A 187 21.12 7.91 -9.22
C PRO A 187 21.79 7.40 -7.94
N SER A 188 21.22 7.75 -6.79
CA SER A 188 21.76 7.42 -5.47
C SER A 188 20.68 6.86 -4.54
N LEU A 189 21.13 6.20 -3.47
CA LEU A 189 20.27 5.59 -2.45
C LEU A 189 19.52 6.66 -1.64
N PRO A 190 18.35 6.36 -1.06
CA PRO A 190 17.65 7.26 -0.16
C PRO A 190 18.40 7.45 1.16
N GLU A 191 18.04 8.49 1.90
CA GLU A 191 18.63 8.79 3.20
C GLU A 191 17.90 8.09 4.36
N ALA A 192 16.61 7.79 4.21
CA ALA A 192 15.80 7.23 5.29
C ALA A 192 14.68 6.32 4.80
N LEU A 193 14.20 5.43 5.68
CA LEU A 193 13.15 4.45 5.36
C LEU A 193 12.10 4.40 6.48
N ILE A 194 10.84 4.20 6.11
CA ILE A 194 9.78 3.74 7.03
C ILE A 194 9.67 2.22 6.90
N ILE A 195 10.27 1.49 7.83
CA ILE A 195 10.51 0.05 7.70
C ILE A 195 9.42 -0.82 8.32
N GLY A 196 8.50 -0.24 9.10
CA GLY A 196 7.49 -1.03 9.78
C GLY A 196 6.54 -0.23 10.64
N ALA A 197 5.52 -0.86 11.21
CA ALA A 197 5.05 -2.23 10.94
C ALA A 197 3.83 -2.20 10.00
N PRO A 198 3.52 -3.29 9.28
CA PRO A 198 2.32 -3.37 8.46
C PRO A 198 1.08 -3.18 9.35
N LYS A 199 0.11 -2.39 8.85
CA LYS A 199 -1.15 -2.04 9.54
C LYS A 199 -1.02 -1.10 10.75
N SER A 200 0.12 -0.40 10.87
CA SER A 200 0.37 0.61 11.89
C SER A 200 0.32 2.07 11.37
N GLY A 201 -0.40 2.32 10.28
CA GLY A 201 -0.60 3.69 9.77
C GLY A 201 0.53 4.29 8.92
N THR A 202 1.48 3.46 8.46
CA THR A 202 2.64 3.90 7.65
C THR A 202 2.24 4.65 6.36
N THR A 203 1.14 4.26 5.70
CA THR A 203 0.63 4.97 4.52
C THR A 203 0.16 6.39 4.87
N SER A 204 -0.58 6.55 5.96
CA SER A 204 -1.07 7.86 6.40
C SER A 204 0.08 8.77 6.83
N LEU A 205 1.08 8.22 7.54
CA LEU A 205 2.29 8.97 7.89
C LEU A 205 3.08 9.37 6.65
N ALA A 206 3.32 8.45 5.70
CA ALA A 206 4.02 8.77 4.46
C ALA A 206 3.32 9.89 3.66
N ALA A 207 1.99 9.86 3.61
CA ALA A 207 1.19 10.92 2.98
C ALA A 207 1.26 12.26 3.73
N ALA A 208 1.40 12.25 5.05
CA ALA A 208 1.62 13.47 5.83
C ALA A 208 3.03 14.06 5.56
N LEU A 209 4.05 13.21 5.60
CA LEU A 209 5.45 13.60 5.37
C LEU A 209 5.72 14.06 3.94
N SER A 210 4.98 13.56 2.95
CA SER A 210 5.13 14.01 1.55
C SER A 210 4.75 15.48 1.33
N THR A 211 4.09 16.11 2.30
CA THR A 211 3.76 17.54 2.27
C THR A 211 4.93 18.43 2.74
N HIS A 212 5.95 17.85 3.37
CA HIS A 212 7.08 18.60 3.93
C HIS A 212 8.06 19.04 2.82
N PRO A 213 8.43 20.33 2.72
CA PRO A 213 9.24 20.84 1.60
C PRO A 213 10.66 20.24 1.55
N GLN A 214 11.26 19.95 2.70
CA GLN A 214 12.59 19.32 2.82
C GLN A 214 12.56 17.77 2.76
N LEU A 215 11.39 17.15 2.54
CA LEU A 215 11.30 15.70 2.38
C LEU A 215 10.82 15.38 0.95
N TRP A 216 11.34 14.30 0.40
CA TRP A 216 10.78 13.67 -0.79
C TRP A 216 10.39 12.24 -0.43
N MET A 217 9.09 11.98 -0.40
CA MET A 217 8.54 10.64 -0.18
C MET A 217 8.30 9.97 -1.52
N HIS A 218 8.80 8.74 -1.69
CA HIS A 218 8.55 7.98 -2.90
C HIS A 218 7.03 7.83 -3.15
N PRO A 219 6.50 8.25 -4.31
CA PRO A 219 5.05 8.31 -4.55
C PRO A 219 4.42 6.93 -4.65
N ARG A 220 5.22 5.94 -5.08
CA ARG A 220 4.83 4.54 -5.08
C ARG A 220 5.21 3.92 -3.74
N LYS A 221 4.20 3.46 -3.03
CA LYS A 221 4.33 2.67 -1.81
C LYS A 221 3.67 1.32 -2.08
N GLU A 222 4.37 0.19 -2.02
CA GLU A 222 5.70 -0.08 -1.46
C GLU A 222 6.71 -0.47 -2.54
N LEU A 223 8.01 -0.34 -2.26
CA LEU A 223 9.08 -0.64 -3.24
C LEU A 223 9.53 -2.10 -3.21
N HIS A 224 9.39 -2.77 -2.07
CA HIS A 224 9.72 -4.19 -1.92
C HIS A 224 11.15 -4.61 -2.30
N PHE A 225 12.12 -3.70 -2.16
CA PHE A 225 13.53 -4.01 -2.37
C PHE A 225 14.05 -5.14 -1.45
N LEU A 226 13.90 -5.03 -0.13
CA LEU A 226 14.47 -6.03 0.79
C LEU A 226 13.65 -7.32 0.92
N ASP A 227 12.35 -7.30 0.57
CA ASP A 227 11.39 -8.41 0.77
C ASP A 227 10.89 -9.05 -0.55
N GLY A 228 11.49 -8.71 -1.70
CA GLY A 228 11.14 -9.35 -2.97
C GLY A 228 11.99 -8.97 -4.19
N ARG A 229 12.70 -7.83 -4.14
CA ARG A 229 13.46 -7.30 -5.29
C ARG A 229 14.94 -7.13 -5.00
N TRP A 230 15.48 -7.81 -4.00
CA TRP A 230 16.89 -7.70 -3.62
C TRP A 230 17.80 -8.07 -4.81
N GLU A 231 17.45 -9.16 -5.50
CA GLU A 231 18.13 -9.67 -6.70
C GLU A 231 18.04 -8.74 -7.93
N TRP A 232 17.18 -7.71 -7.88
CA TRP A 232 17.14 -6.69 -8.94
C TRP A 232 18.34 -5.73 -8.85
N GLY A 233 19.04 -5.76 -7.71
CA GLY A 233 20.32 -5.10 -7.50
C GLY A 233 20.19 -3.63 -7.12
N GLN A 234 21.27 -3.10 -6.53
CA GLN A 234 21.30 -1.71 -6.04
C GLN A 234 21.08 -0.66 -7.13
N SER A 235 21.42 -0.95 -8.39
CA SER A 235 21.20 -0.02 -9.50
C SER A 235 19.72 0.23 -9.71
N TRP A 236 18.89 -0.81 -9.61
CA TRP A 236 17.43 -0.68 -9.65
C TRP A 236 16.92 0.19 -8.51
N TYR A 237 17.38 -0.07 -7.28
CA TYR A 237 16.93 0.67 -6.11
C TYR A 237 17.35 2.15 -6.17
N ARG A 238 18.58 2.46 -6.59
CA ARG A 238 19.05 3.84 -6.80
C ARG A 238 18.20 4.61 -7.81
N CYS A 239 17.78 3.94 -8.88
CA CYS A 239 16.93 4.57 -9.91
C CYS A 239 15.51 4.86 -9.45
N GLN A 240 15.10 4.47 -8.23
CA GLN A 240 13.80 4.84 -7.67
C GLN A 240 13.80 6.27 -7.10
N PHE A 241 14.97 6.91 -6.95
CA PHE A 241 15.09 8.18 -6.23
C PHE A 241 15.65 9.29 -7.12
N PRO A 242 15.04 10.49 -7.14
CA PRO A 242 15.65 11.63 -7.80
C PRO A 242 16.91 12.05 -7.03
N VAL A 243 17.75 12.87 -7.65
CA VAL A 243 18.91 13.47 -6.98
C VAL A 243 18.70 14.98 -6.93
N PHE A 244 18.84 15.55 -5.75
CA PHE A 244 18.76 16.99 -5.53
C PHE A 244 20.15 17.61 -5.45
N GLN A 245 20.22 18.91 -5.70
CA GLN A 245 21.41 19.71 -5.46
C GLN A 245 21.77 19.66 -3.96
N ALA A 246 23.05 19.59 -3.63
CA ALA A 246 23.49 19.43 -2.23
C ALA A 246 22.96 20.55 -1.31
N ALA A 247 22.87 21.79 -1.81
CA ALA A 247 22.35 22.93 -1.07
C ALA A 247 20.84 22.85 -0.77
N ALA A 248 20.09 21.98 -1.47
CA ALA A 248 18.66 21.81 -1.25
C ALA A 248 18.34 21.06 0.06
N GLN A 249 19.28 20.24 0.56
CA GLN A 249 19.15 19.46 1.80
C GLN A 249 17.84 18.65 1.89
N ILE A 250 17.36 18.10 0.76
CA ILE A 250 16.14 17.27 0.73
C ILE A 250 16.49 15.84 1.11
N ILE A 251 15.79 15.31 2.11
CA ILE A 251 15.88 13.90 2.53
C ILE A 251 14.88 13.07 1.71
N ARG A 252 15.36 11.98 1.10
CA ARG A 252 14.54 11.06 0.28
C ARG A 252 14.19 9.82 1.07
N LEU A 253 12.93 9.40 0.95
CA LEU A 253 12.37 8.30 1.73
C LEU A 253 11.56 7.34 0.87
N GLU A 254 11.51 6.09 1.31
CA GLU A 254 10.48 5.13 0.92
C GLU A 254 9.88 4.45 2.17
N ALA A 255 8.77 3.78 1.98
CA ALA A 255 8.05 3.12 3.05
C ALA A 255 7.64 1.69 2.66
N THR A 256 8.37 0.69 3.15
CA THR A 256 8.04 -0.72 2.99
C THR A 256 8.00 -1.39 4.38
N PRO A 257 6.81 -1.44 5.03
CA PRO A 257 6.63 -1.84 6.42
C PRO A 257 6.93 -3.31 6.69
N ASN A 258 6.96 -4.14 5.65
CA ASN A 258 7.34 -5.54 5.79
C ASN A 258 8.81 -5.72 6.18
N TYR A 259 9.66 -4.70 6.01
CA TYR A 259 11.08 -4.83 6.30
C TYR A 259 11.35 -5.12 7.77
N LEU A 260 10.60 -4.50 8.69
CA LEU A 260 10.81 -4.65 10.14
C LEU A 260 10.86 -6.12 10.59
N GLN A 261 9.98 -6.96 10.04
CA GLN A 261 9.88 -8.36 10.41
C GLN A 261 10.88 -9.27 9.70
N LEU A 262 11.55 -8.84 8.63
CA LEU A 262 12.48 -9.69 7.90
C LEU A 262 13.78 -9.90 8.70
N PRO A 263 14.19 -11.16 8.98
CA PRO A 263 15.41 -11.44 9.72
C PRO A 263 16.69 -10.92 9.03
N GLU A 264 16.72 -10.95 7.70
CA GLU A 264 17.89 -10.60 6.90
C GLU A 264 17.93 -9.14 6.44
N ALA A 265 16.82 -8.40 6.57
CA ALA A 265 16.74 -7.01 6.15
C ALA A 265 17.72 -6.06 6.88
N PRO A 266 17.94 -6.16 8.21
CA PRO A 266 18.89 -5.29 8.90
C PRO A 266 20.31 -5.39 8.35
N GLU A 267 20.80 -6.61 8.12
CA GLU A 267 22.15 -6.85 7.59
C GLU A 267 22.28 -6.33 6.16
N ARG A 268 21.33 -6.70 5.29
CA ARG A 268 21.27 -6.22 3.89
C ARG A 268 21.25 -4.71 3.83
N LEU A 269 20.43 -4.07 4.66
CA LEU A 269 20.30 -2.62 4.67
C LEU A 269 21.56 -1.95 5.20
N HIS A 270 22.15 -2.47 6.28
CA HIS A 270 23.37 -1.91 6.86
C HIS A 270 24.54 -1.99 5.88
N GLY A 271 24.69 -3.10 5.14
CA GLY A 271 25.71 -3.23 4.10
C GLY A 271 25.55 -2.21 2.96
N LEU A 272 24.32 -1.77 2.68
CA LEU A 272 24.02 -0.82 1.59
C LEU A 272 23.98 0.65 2.05
N MET A 273 23.42 0.91 3.22
CA MET A 273 23.13 2.23 3.79
C MET A 273 23.39 2.24 5.31
N PRO A 274 24.65 2.15 5.76
CA PRO A 274 24.99 2.05 7.19
C PRO A 274 24.59 3.31 7.98
N ALA A 275 24.44 4.46 7.30
CA ALA A 275 24.05 5.74 7.88
C ALA A 275 22.53 6.04 7.75
N ALA A 276 21.72 5.09 7.27
CA ALA A 276 20.28 5.31 7.10
C ALA A 276 19.62 5.66 8.43
N ARG A 277 18.58 6.49 8.35
CA ARG A 277 17.63 6.74 9.44
C ARG A 277 16.37 5.92 9.21
N LEU A 278 15.85 5.30 10.26
CA LEU A 278 14.79 4.31 10.20
C LEU A 278 13.63 4.74 11.09
N VAL A 279 12.43 4.76 10.51
CA VAL A 279 11.19 5.05 11.23
C VAL A 279 10.37 3.77 11.36
N VAL A 280 9.94 3.49 12.58
CA VAL A 280 9.12 2.33 12.95
C VAL A 280 7.83 2.83 13.61
N LEU A 281 6.70 2.35 13.12
CA LEU A 281 5.37 2.60 13.65
C LEU A 281 4.83 1.29 14.23
N LEU A 282 4.64 1.25 15.53
CA LEU A 282 4.00 0.13 16.20
C LEU A 282 2.54 0.45 16.47
N ARG A 283 1.69 -0.56 16.44
CA ARG A 283 0.30 -0.49 16.88
C ARG A 283 0.12 -1.52 17.98
N GLU A 284 -0.91 -1.38 18.83
CA GLU A 284 -1.25 -2.44 19.79
C GLU A 284 -1.16 -3.83 19.10
N PRO A 285 -0.36 -4.77 19.66
CA PRO A 285 0.03 -5.99 18.95
C PRO A 285 -1.12 -6.82 18.37
N LEU A 286 -2.23 -6.96 19.11
CA LEU A 286 -3.37 -7.76 18.70
C LEU A 286 -4.27 -6.99 17.74
N ASP A 287 -4.45 -5.69 17.92
CA ASP A 287 -5.17 -4.83 16.98
C ASP A 287 -4.48 -4.80 15.60
N ARG A 288 -3.14 -4.81 15.58
CA ARG A 288 -2.35 -4.98 14.35
C ARG A 288 -2.63 -6.34 13.71
N ALA A 289 -2.66 -7.41 14.50
CA ALA A 289 -2.97 -8.78 14.06
C ALA A 289 -4.35 -8.87 13.40
N VAL A 290 -5.40 -8.39 14.09
CA VAL A 290 -6.77 -8.36 13.56
C VAL A 290 -6.84 -7.50 12.29
N SER A 291 -6.17 -6.35 12.29
CA SER A 291 -6.12 -5.52 11.07
C SER A 291 -5.38 -6.18 9.91
N TRP A 292 -4.42 -7.08 10.18
CA TRP A 292 -3.70 -7.85 9.16
C TRP A 292 -4.58 -8.97 8.62
N TYR A 293 -5.29 -9.71 9.47
CA TYR A 293 -6.30 -10.69 9.06
C TYR A 293 -7.28 -10.08 8.05
N HIS A 294 -7.88 -8.93 8.38
CA HIS A 294 -8.82 -8.27 7.49
C HIS A 294 -8.18 -7.72 6.20
N HIS A 295 -6.87 -7.46 6.20
CA HIS A 295 -6.16 -7.14 4.98
C HIS A 295 -6.01 -8.39 4.09
N MET A 296 -5.63 -9.52 4.67
CA MET A 296 -5.51 -10.79 3.96
C MET A 296 -6.84 -11.28 3.39
N THR A 297 -7.96 -11.12 4.12
CA THR A 297 -9.27 -11.51 3.59
C THR A 297 -9.67 -10.68 2.38
N ARG A 298 -9.41 -9.36 2.41
CA ARG A 298 -9.78 -8.44 1.31
C ARG A 298 -8.85 -8.51 0.11
N GLN A 299 -7.55 -8.70 0.31
CA GLN A 299 -6.54 -8.53 -0.74
C GLN A 299 -5.86 -9.84 -1.16
N GLU A 300 -5.74 -10.80 -0.24
CA GLU A 300 -4.98 -12.05 -0.46
C GLU A 300 -5.88 -13.30 -0.55
N GLY A 301 -7.19 -13.16 -0.37
CA GLY A 301 -8.15 -14.25 -0.52
C GLY A 301 -8.22 -15.21 0.66
N LEU A 302 -7.82 -14.78 1.87
CA LEU A 302 -8.03 -15.58 3.09
C LEU A 302 -9.54 -15.74 3.36
N THR A 303 -10.02 -16.97 3.46
CA THR A 303 -11.46 -17.28 3.65
C THR A 303 -11.80 -17.82 5.02
N LYS A 304 -10.80 -18.23 5.81
CA LYS A 304 -10.99 -18.83 7.13
C LYS A 304 -11.49 -17.80 8.16
N PRO A 305 -12.31 -18.20 9.15
CA PRO A 305 -12.75 -17.32 10.24
C PRO A 305 -11.58 -16.75 11.05
N LEU A 306 -11.77 -15.55 11.63
CA LEU A 306 -10.73 -14.83 12.39
C LEU A 306 -10.18 -15.68 13.54
N GLU A 307 -11.07 -16.27 14.33
CA GLU A 307 -10.72 -17.05 15.51
C GLU A 307 -9.90 -18.29 15.14
N GLU A 308 -10.30 -19.00 14.08
CA GLU A 308 -9.57 -20.18 13.60
C GLU A 308 -8.15 -19.80 13.16
N VAL A 309 -8.01 -18.69 12.44
CA VAL A 309 -6.70 -18.21 11.94
C VAL A 309 -5.79 -17.83 13.11
N ILE A 310 -6.30 -17.04 14.06
CA ILE A 310 -5.53 -16.60 15.22
C ILE A 310 -5.16 -17.78 16.12
N GLU A 311 -6.09 -18.71 16.39
CA GLU A 311 -5.82 -19.86 17.26
C GLU A 311 -4.84 -20.85 16.62
N THR A 312 -4.95 -21.09 15.31
CA THR A 312 -3.99 -21.92 14.57
C THR A 312 -2.58 -21.34 14.64
N GLU A 313 -2.44 -20.03 14.40
CA GLU A 313 -1.13 -19.38 14.46
C GLU A 313 -0.58 -19.33 15.89
N LEU A 314 -1.44 -19.07 16.89
CA LEU A 314 -1.06 -19.07 18.31
C LEU A 314 -0.50 -20.42 18.73
N ASN A 315 -1.20 -21.51 18.43
CA ASN A 315 -0.77 -22.85 18.81
C ASN A 315 0.58 -23.20 18.18
N GLY A 316 0.73 -22.94 16.87
CA GLY A 316 2.00 -23.17 16.17
C GLY A 316 3.16 -22.33 16.72
N LEU A 317 2.91 -21.08 17.15
CA LEU A 317 3.94 -20.23 17.76
C LEU A 317 4.31 -20.67 19.18
N LEU A 318 3.37 -21.25 19.93
CA LEU A 318 3.64 -21.77 21.28
C LEU A 318 4.44 -23.08 21.27
N GLU A 319 4.38 -23.85 20.18
CA GLU A 319 5.25 -25.02 19.97
C GLU A 319 6.72 -24.64 19.75
N LEU A 320 6.98 -23.42 19.29
CA LEU A 320 8.33 -22.91 19.08
C LEU A 320 8.97 -22.41 20.38
N SER A 321 10.25 -22.74 20.55
CA SER A 321 11.08 -22.17 21.60
C SER A 321 11.18 -20.65 21.48
N LYS A 322 11.53 -19.99 22.58
CA LYS A 322 11.77 -18.53 22.59
C LYS A 322 12.86 -18.13 21.58
N GLN A 323 13.89 -18.96 21.41
CA GLN A 323 14.98 -18.70 20.47
C GLN A 323 14.49 -18.77 19.02
N GLU A 324 13.73 -19.81 18.66
CA GLU A 324 13.14 -19.92 17.31
C GLU A 324 12.25 -18.72 17.02
N ARG A 325 11.36 -18.35 17.95
CA ARG A 325 10.50 -17.16 17.82
C ARG A 325 11.28 -15.87 17.59
N SER A 326 12.43 -15.69 18.25
CA SER A 326 13.26 -14.49 18.08
C SER A 326 13.88 -14.36 16.67
N GLN A 327 13.98 -15.47 15.94
CA GLN A 327 14.57 -15.53 14.60
C GLN A 327 13.51 -15.56 13.48
N LEU A 328 12.22 -15.63 13.82
CA LEU A 328 11.15 -15.69 12.83
C LEU A 328 11.07 -14.43 11.98
N GLY A 329 10.86 -14.64 10.69
CA GLY A 329 10.27 -13.64 9.81
C GLY A 329 8.76 -13.85 9.77
N TRP A 330 8.30 -14.41 8.66
CA TRP A 330 6.91 -14.80 8.47
C TRP A 330 6.60 -16.14 9.12
N PHE A 331 5.42 -16.28 9.73
CA PHE A 331 4.92 -17.55 10.26
C PHE A 331 3.40 -17.66 10.08
N GLY A 332 2.92 -18.79 9.55
CA GLY A 332 1.50 -19.04 9.35
C GLY A 332 0.80 -17.92 8.57
N SER A 333 -0.26 -17.35 9.14
CA SER A 333 -0.97 -16.20 8.55
C SER A 333 -0.27 -14.85 8.78
N ASN A 334 0.75 -14.83 9.64
CA ASN A 334 1.49 -13.66 10.06
C ASN A 334 0.63 -12.60 10.78
N CYS A 335 -0.51 -13.01 11.34
CA CYS A 335 -1.33 -12.16 12.19
C CYS A 335 -0.62 -11.91 13.53
N LEU A 336 -0.10 -12.95 14.17
CA LEU A 336 0.56 -12.81 15.48
C LEU A 336 2.06 -12.59 15.34
N ALA A 337 2.75 -13.36 14.49
CA ALA A 337 4.20 -13.27 14.32
C ALA A 337 4.67 -11.89 13.84
N GLY A 338 3.86 -11.22 13.00
CA GLY A 338 4.11 -9.86 12.54
C GLY A 338 4.09 -8.81 13.67
N SER A 339 3.63 -9.17 14.88
CA SER A 339 3.58 -8.31 16.06
C SER A 339 4.67 -8.60 17.09
N PHE A 340 5.65 -9.47 16.81
CA PHE A 340 6.80 -9.76 17.69
C PHE A 340 7.83 -8.61 17.69
N TYR A 341 7.38 -7.40 18.00
CA TYR A 341 8.15 -6.17 17.88
C TYR A 341 9.45 -6.19 18.68
N GLY A 342 9.48 -6.78 19.87
CA GLY A 342 10.68 -6.87 20.70
C GLY A 342 11.81 -7.60 19.97
N ALA A 343 11.53 -8.80 19.49
CA ALA A 343 12.50 -9.59 18.73
C ALA A 343 12.89 -8.91 17.41
N GLN A 344 11.91 -8.32 16.71
CA GLN A 344 12.17 -7.59 15.47
C GLN A 344 13.13 -6.41 15.72
N LEU A 345 12.82 -5.53 16.67
CA LEU A 345 13.63 -4.36 17.01
C LEU A 345 15.03 -4.75 17.51
N GLU A 346 15.15 -5.79 18.35
CA GLU A 346 16.46 -6.30 18.78
C GLU A 346 17.35 -6.69 17.59
N ARG A 347 16.78 -7.27 16.53
CA ARG A 347 17.55 -7.59 15.32
C ARG A 347 18.04 -6.34 14.61
N TRP A 348 17.20 -5.32 14.48
CA TRP A 348 17.58 -4.05 13.86
C TRP A 348 18.66 -3.32 14.67
N GLN A 349 18.56 -3.34 16.00
CA GLN A 349 19.52 -2.71 16.92
C GLN A 349 20.91 -3.37 16.92
N ARG A 350 21.06 -4.60 16.41
CA ARG A 350 22.39 -5.21 16.21
C ARG A 350 23.21 -4.54 15.11
N PHE A 351 22.54 -3.87 14.16
CA PHE A 351 23.17 -3.26 13.00
C PHE A 351 23.07 -1.73 12.98
N PHE A 352 22.02 -1.17 13.59
CA PHE A 352 21.77 0.26 13.60
C PHE A 352 21.78 0.80 15.04
N LYS A 353 22.38 1.97 15.22
CA LYS A 353 22.46 2.62 16.53
C LYS A 353 21.07 3.09 16.99
N PRO A 354 20.81 3.19 18.30
CA PRO A 354 19.53 3.69 18.82
C PRO A 354 19.09 5.01 18.20
N GLU A 355 20.01 5.95 17.95
CA GLU A 355 19.69 7.27 17.38
C GLU A 355 19.28 7.20 15.90
N GLN A 356 19.56 6.09 15.20
CA GLN A 356 19.13 5.83 13.83
C GLN A 356 17.74 5.21 13.75
N LEU A 357 17.12 4.84 14.88
CA LEU A 357 15.81 4.20 14.94
C LEU A 357 14.82 5.06 15.73
N LEU A 358 13.87 5.67 15.05
CA LEU A 358 12.71 6.32 15.69
C LEU A 358 11.54 5.33 15.75
N VAL A 359 11.11 4.99 16.96
CA VAL A 359 9.93 4.14 17.19
C VAL A 359 8.77 5.00 17.69
N LEU A 360 7.63 4.91 17.01
CA LEU A 360 6.40 5.66 17.30
C LEU A 360 5.22 4.71 17.51
N ARG A 361 4.20 5.17 18.25
CA ARG A 361 2.91 4.48 18.31
C ARG A 361 1.96 5.02 17.26
N PHE A 362 1.20 4.13 16.65
CA PHE A 362 0.10 4.44 15.75
C PHE A 362 -0.95 5.30 16.44
N GLU A 363 -1.25 4.99 17.70
CA GLU A 363 -2.26 5.68 18.50
C GLU A 363 -1.88 7.16 18.73
N ASP A 364 -0.59 7.46 18.91
CA ASP A 364 -0.10 8.83 19.05
C ASP A 364 -0.19 9.61 17.75
N ILE A 365 0.06 8.94 16.62
CA ILE A 365 -0.08 9.53 15.29
C ILE A 365 -1.55 9.85 15.01
N VAL A 366 -2.48 8.97 15.39
CA VAL A 366 -3.92 9.22 15.26
C VAL A 366 -4.38 10.37 16.15
N LEU A 367 -3.88 10.41 17.39
CA LEU A 367 -4.25 11.44 18.37
C LEU A 367 -3.70 12.83 18.00
N ASN A 368 -2.43 12.90 17.61
CA ASN A 368 -1.78 14.15 17.22
C ASN A 368 -0.84 13.94 16.00
N PRO A 369 -1.41 13.97 14.78
CA PRO A 369 -0.67 13.76 13.54
C PRO A 369 0.49 14.73 13.34
N LEU A 370 0.29 15.99 13.73
CA LEU A 370 1.30 17.04 13.60
C LEU A 370 2.50 16.72 14.49
N LEU A 371 2.28 16.51 15.79
CA LEU A 371 3.37 16.24 16.73
C LEU A 371 4.16 14.99 16.34
N ALA A 372 3.48 13.92 15.91
CA ALA A 372 4.17 12.72 15.49
C ALA A 372 4.99 12.95 14.21
N SER A 373 4.47 13.71 13.24
CA SER A 373 5.21 14.08 12.03
C SER A 373 6.39 15.00 12.35
N GLN A 374 6.29 15.88 13.35
CA GLN A 374 7.38 16.70 13.85
C GLN A 374 8.48 15.87 14.51
N LYS A 375 8.12 14.84 15.31
CA LYS A 375 9.09 13.87 15.85
C LYS A 375 9.89 13.21 14.70
N VAL A 376 9.22 12.84 13.60
CA VAL A 376 9.89 12.30 12.41
C VAL A 376 10.79 13.34 11.74
N ALA A 377 10.31 14.56 11.51
CA ALA A 377 11.09 15.64 10.91
C ALA A 377 12.40 15.91 11.70
N LEU A 378 12.31 16.02 13.03
CA LEU A 378 13.45 16.16 13.92
C LEU A 378 14.42 14.99 13.81
N HIS A 379 13.92 13.76 13.84
CA HIS A 379 14.75 12.57 13.69
C HIS A 379 15.51 12.56 12.35
N LEU A 380 14.85 12.97 11.26
CA LEU A 380 15.43 13.07 9.93
C LEU A 380 16.41 14.25 9.78
N GLY A 381 16.42 15.19 10.74
CA GLY A 381 17.27 16.37 10.73
C GLY A 381 16.75 17.50 9.83
N VAL A 382 15.43 17.58 9.62
CA VAL A 382 14.76 18.67 8.90
C VAL A 382 13.92 19.52 9.85
N ASP A 383 13.51 20.71 9.41
CA ASP A 383 12.78 21.66 10.26
C ASP A 383 11.35 21.18 10.54
N PRO A 384 11.01 20.81 11.80
CA PRO A 384 9.68 20.31 12.14
C PRO A 384 8.56 21.33 11.96
N ASP A 385 8.86 22.63 11.91
CA ASP A 385 7.85 23.68 11.87
C ASP A 385 7.37 24.00 10.45
N LEU A 386 7.97 23.36 9.43
CA LEU A 386 7.55 23.48 8.02
C LEU A 386 6.35 22.60 7.65
N LEU A 387 5.84 21.81 8.59
CA LEU A 387 4.59 21.06 8.41
C LEU A 387 3.37 21.97 8.57
N CYS A 388 2.29 21.65 7.85
CA CYS A 388 1.04 22.39 7.99
C CYS A 388 0.49 22.26 9.44
N PRO A 389 0.19 23.36 10.15
CA PRO A 389 -0.37 23.27 11.51
C PRO A 389 -1.74 22.58 11.56
N LYS A 390 -2.46 22.50 10.43
CA LYS A 390 -3.73 21.79 10.28
C LYS A 390 -3.56 20.39 9.66
N LEU A 391 -2.37 19.80 9.78
CA LEU A 391 -2.10 18.47 9.25
C LEU A 391 -3.08 17.45 9.85
N ALA A 392 -3.84 16.80 8.98
CA ALA A 392 -4.72 15.70 9.32
C ALA A 392 -4.24 14.44 8.61
N LEU A 393 -4.33 13.29 9.29
CA LEU A 393 -4.08 12.02 8.61
C LEU A 393 -5.23 11.75 7.64
N ALA A 394 -4.87 11.54 6.38
CA ALA A 394 -5.79 10.92 5.44
C ALA A 394 -6.13 9.50 5.93
N LYS A 395 -7.43 9.16 5.96
CA LYS A 395 -7.94 7.81 6.26
C LYS A 395 -7.68 6.88 5.07
N LEU A 396 -6.41 6.61 4.79
CA LEU A 396 -5.99 5.74 3.69
C LEU A 396 -5.97 4.29 4.16
N ASN A 397 -6.66 3.41 3.42
CA ASN A 397 -6.79 1.98 3.76
C ASN A 397 -7.36 1.73 5.16
N ALA A 398 -8.22 2.65 5.63
CA ALA A 398 -8.86 2.54 6.93
C ALA A 398 -9.75 1.29 7.01
N ALA A 399 -9.72 0.66 8.18
CA ALA A 399 -10.69 -0.35 8.57
C ALA A 399 -12.13 0.20 8.52
N PRO A 400 -13.15 -0.67 8.42
CA PRO A 400 -14.49 -0.31 8.87
C PRO A 400 -14.45 0.24 10.31
N ALA A 401 -15.45 1.04 10.70
CA ALA A 401 -15.50 1.66 12.03
C ALA A 401 -15.39 0.65 13.19
N THR A 402 -15.81 -0.60 12.96
CA THR A 402 -15.61 -1.73 13.87
C THR A 402 -15.15 -2.95 13.07
N TYR A 403 -14.06 -3.57 13.51
CA TYR A 403 -13.73 -4.94 13.10
C TYR A 403 -14.56 -5.94 13.93
N LEU A 404 -14.67 -7.18 13.45
CA LEU A 404 -15.14 -8.28 14.30
C LEU A 404 -14.22 -8.34 15.51
N ALA A 405 -14.79 -8.19 16.70
CA ALA A 405 -14.02 -8.30 17.93
C ALA A 405 -13.61 -9.76 18.11
N LEU A 406 -12.31 -10.00 18.30
CA LEU A 406 -11.82 -11.32 18.66
C LEU A 406 -12.48 -11.76 19.98
N ASN A 407 -12.79 -13.06 20.10
CA ASN A 407 -13.30 -13.62 21.35
C ASN A 407 -12.43 -13.14 22.55
N PRO A 408 -13.03 -12.59 23.63
CA PRO A 408 -12.27 -12.00 24.73
C PRO A 408 -11.28 -12.97 25.39
N GLY A 409 -11.64 -14.25 25.54
CA GLY A 409 -10.75 -15.25 26.15
C GLY A 409 -9.57 -15.61 25.24
N LEU A 410 -9.77 -15.65 23.92
CA LEU A 410 -8.66 -15.83 22.99
C LEU A 410 -7.75 -14.59 22.96
N ALA A 411 -8.34 -13.39 23.00
CA ALA A 411 -7.60 -12.14 23.04
C ALA A 411 -6.70 -12.02 24.28
N GLU A 412 -7.23 -12.36 25.46
CA GLU A 412 -6.48 -12.41 26.72
C GLU A 412 -5.35 -13.43 26.64
N ARG A 413 -5.63 -14.67 26.20
CA ARG A 413 -4.61 -15.70 25.97
C ARG A 413 -3.48 -15.20 25.06
N CYS A 414 -3.79 -14.59 23.92
CA CYS A 414 -2.76 -14.06 23.01
C CYS A 414 -1.87 -13.02 23.70
N ARG A 415 -2.47 -12.07 24.44
CA ARG A 415 -1.73 -11.01 25.14
C ARG A 415 -0.87 -11.55 26.27
N GLU A 416 -1.38 -12.46 27.08
CA GLU A 416 -0.66 -12.92 28.28
C GLU A 416 0.39 -13.98 27.97
N THR A 417 0.11 -14.89 27.04
CA THR A 417 0.99 -16.05 26.80
C THR A 417 2.06 -15.79 25.77
N LEU A 418 1.74 -15.03 24.72
CA LEU A 418 2.61 -14.88 23.55
C LEU A 418 3.13 -13.45 23.40
N LEU A 419 2.25 -12.45 23.49
CA LEU A 419 2.53 -11.06 23.14
C LEU A 419 2.81 -10.15 24.35
N ALA A 420 2.98 -10.69 25.56
CA ALA A 420 3.05 -9.90 26.78
C ALA A 420 4.17 -8.84 26.73
N ALA A 421 5.39 -9.29 26.37
CA ALA A 421 6.54 -8.40 26.23
C ALA A 421 6.36 -7.35 25.12
N ASP A 422 5.71 -7.72 24.01
CA ASP A 422 5.45 -6.80 22.89
C ASP A 422 4.38 -5.76 23.26
N CYS A 423 3.39 -6.15 24.08
CA CYS A 423 2.39 -5.24 24.63
C CYS A 423 3.03 -4.25 25.61
N ASP A 424 3.92 -4.74 26.49
CA ASP A 424 4.63 -3.88 27.44
C ASP A 424 5.58 -2.92 26.73
N LEU A 425 6.31 -3.40 25.71
CA LEU A 425 7.12 -2.55 24.83
C LEU A 425 6.26 -1.46 24.19
N TRP A 426 5.12 -1.82 23.59
CA TRP A 426 4.22 -0.84 22.96
C TRP A 426 3.66 0.17 23.99
N ARG A 427 3.23 -0.28 25.18
CA ARG A 427 2.74 0.61 26.25
C ARG A 427 3.80 1.57 26.76
N GLY A 428 5.05 1.11 26.82
CA GLY A 428 6.19 1.88 27.31
C GLY A 428 6.70 2.96 26.36
N LEU A 429 6.23 3.01 25.10
CA LEU A 429 6.56 4.09 24.18
C LEU A 429 5.82 5.39 24.57
N SER A 430 6.54 6.51 24.54
CA SER A 430 6.07 7.86 24.91
C SER A 430 6.37 8.92 23.85
#